data_AF-A6BE85-F1
#
_entry.id   AF-A6BE85-F1
#
_cell.length_a   1.000
_cell.length_b   1.000
_cell.length_c   1.000
_cell.angle_alpha   90.00
_cell.angle_beta   90.00
_cell.angle_gamma   90.00
#
_symmetry.space_group_name_H-M   'P 1'
#
loop_
_entity.id
_entity.type
_entity.pdbx_description
1 polymer ?
#
loop_
_entity_poly.entity_id
_entity_poly.type
_entity_poly.pdbx_seq_one_letter_code
_entity_poly.pdbx_strand_id
1 'polypeptide(L)'
;MKVVGYAGSRSAFSKSICLGEKLKTMLREKNIEMELYTARNNVVEECRGCGKCFDEGLCPQDQEDSMEYIRKKILEADLIVLLSPVYLNNVSGAMKTFLDRIGSWVHTLRKRA
;
A
#
# COMPACT_ATOMS: atom_id res chain seq x y z
N MET A 1 10.17 14.95 5.51
CA MET A 1 9.57 14.23 4.38
C MET A 1 9.24 12.82 4.84
N LYS A 2 7.97 12.42 4.81
CA LYS A 2 7.48 11.09 5.20
C LYS A 2 7.34 10.22 3.95
N VAL A 3 8.03 9.09 3.91
CA VAL A 3 7.94 8.14 2.77
C VAL A 3 7.29 6.84 3.23
N VAL A 4 6.30 6.37 2.49
CA VAL A 4 5.65 5.07 2.74
C VAL A 4 5.76 4.19 1.51
N GLY A 5 6.21 2.95 1.71
CA GLY A 5 6.25 1.91 0.71
C GLY A 5 5.21 0.83 0.97
N TYR A 6 4.62 0.29 -0.09
CA TYR A 6 3.83 -0.94 -0.02
C TYR A 6 4.33 -1.94 -1.08
N ALA A 7 4.72 -3.13 -0.62
CA ALA A 7 5.14 -4.22 -1.49
C ALA A 7 4.06 -5.32 -1.59
N GLY A 8 3.46 -5.45 -2.76
CA GLY A 8 2.40 -6.40 -3.05
C GLY A 8 2.90 -7.84 -3.25
N SER A 9 3.86 -8.32 -2.48
CA SER A 9 4.39 -9.68 -2.59
C SER A 9 4.31 -10.43 -1.27
N ARG A 10 3.93 -11.71 -1.34
CA ARG A 10 3.89 -12.62 -0.18
C ARG A 10 5.12 -13.54 -0.09
N SER A 11 5.87 -13.68 -1.20
CA SER A 11 7.06 -14.53 -1.25
C SER A 11 8.17 -14.01 -0.33
N ALA A 12 8.79 -14.92 0.42
CA ALA A 12 9.95 -14.65 1.26
C ALA A 12 11.17 -14.15 0.46
N PHE A 13 11.26 -14.53 -0.82
CA PHE A 13 12.40 -14.23 -1.70
C PHE A 13 12.05 -13.19 -2.77
N SER A 14 11.05 -12.34 -2.48
CA SER A 14 10.58 -11.33 -3.43
C SER A 14 11.66 -10.31 -3.78
N LYS A 15 11.97 -10.18 -5.08
CA LYS A 15 12.85 -9.13 -5.59
C LYS A 15 12.27 -7.72 -5.38
N SER A 16 10.94 -7.57 -5.44
CA SER A 16 10.28 -6.29 -5.16
C SER A 16 10.41 -5.86 -3.70
N ILE A 17 10.35 -6.80 -2.75
CA ILE A 17 10.63 -6.50 -1.33
C ILE A 17 12.10 -6.14 -1.15
N CYS A 18 13.03 -6.90 -1.74
CA CYS A 18 14.46 -6.60 -1.69
C CYS A 18 14.79 -5.20 -2.24
N LEU A 19 14.15 -4.80 -3.35
CA LEU A 19 14.27 -3.44 -3.89
C LEU A 19 13.74 -2.38 -2.90
N GLY A 20 12.61 -2.65 -2.25
CA GLY A 20 12.05 -1.76 -1.22
C GLY A 20 12.99 -1.55 -0.04
N GLU A 21 13.59 -2.62 0.48
CA GLU A 21 14.58 -2.53 1.57
C GLU A 21 15.83 -1.78 1.12
N LYS A 22 16.31 -2.02 -0.12
CA LYS A 22 17.44 -1.26 -0.67
C LYS A 22 17.13 0.23 -0.79
N LEU A 23 15.94 0.58 -1.27
CA LEU A 23 15.47 1.98 -1.34
C LEU A 23 15.41 2.61 0.05
N LYS A 24 14.91 1.88 1.05
CA LYS A 24 14.88 2.32 2.45
C LYS A 24 16.28 2.63 2.96
N THR A 25 17.28 1.78 2.70
CA THR A 25 18.68 2.04 3.06
C THR A 25 19.22 3.29 2.37
N MET A 26 19.00 3.44 1.07
CA MET A 26 19.47 4.61 0.30
C MET A 26 18.82 5.93 0.75
N LEU A 27 17.55 5.90 1.14
CA LEU A 27 16.86 7.07 1.68
C LEU A 27 17.39 7.45 3.07
N ARG A 28 17.72 6.45 3.89
CA ARG A 28 18.31 6.68 5.22
C ARG A 28 19.67 7.39 5.14
N GLU A 29 20.50 7.08 4.15
CA GLU A 29 21.77 7.81 3.88
C GLU A 29 21.55 9.30 3.58
N LYS A 30 20.34 9.67 3.17
CA LYS A 30 19.92 11.06 2.92
C LYS A 30 19.10 11.66 4.07
N ASN A 31 19.10 11.03 5.26
CA ASN A 31 18.28 11.40 6.42
C ASN A 31 16.77 11.42 6.14
N ILE A 32 16.30 10.53 5.24
CA ILE A 32 14.89 10.35 4.94
C ILE A 32 14.47 8.96 5.42
N GLU A 33 13.51 8.92 6.35
CA GLU A 33 12.95 7.66 6.84
C GLU A 33 11.82 7.17 5.92
N MET A 34 11.84 5.86 5.64
CA MET A 34 10.83 5.17 4.85
C MET A 34 10.25 4.00 5.65
N GLU A 35 8.93 3.99 5.80
CA GLU A 35 8.19 2.85 6.34
C GLU A 35 7.80 1.92 5.18
N LEU A 36 8.17 0.64 5.23
CA LEU A 36 7.84 -0.35 4.20
C LEU A 36 6.86 -1.40 4.75
N TYR A 37 5.69 -1.47 4.14
CA TYR A 37 4.66 -2.47 4.39
C TYR A 37 4.72 -3.57 3.32
N THR A 38 4.39 -4.80 3.70
CA THR A 38 4.41 -5.92 2.74
C THR A 38 3.17 -6.78 2.88
N ALA A 39 2.64 -7.27 1.76
CA ALA A 39 1.53 -8.22 1.77
C ALA A 39 1.83 -9.54 2.48
N ARG A 40 3.12 -9.82 2.77
CA ARG A 40 3.56 -10.99 3.55
C ARG A 40 3.26 -10.83 5.04
N ASN A 41 3.53 -9.65 5.59
CA ASN A 41 3.44 -9.40 7.04
C ASN A 41 2.21 -8.57 7.42
N ASN A 42 1.54 -7.96 6.44
CA ASN A 42 0.35 -7.15 6.63
C ASN A 42 -0.79 -7.76 5.80
N VAL A 43 -1.73 -8.39 6.48
CA VAL A 43 -2.89 -9.02 5.85
C VAL A 43 -3.82 -7.91 5.37
N VAL A 44 -4.14 -7.94 4.08
CA VAL A 44 -5.11 -7.07 3.43
C VAL A 44 -6.10 -7.98 2.74
N GLU A 45 -7.35 -7.92 3.17
CA GLU A 45 -8.44 -8.70 2.64
C GLU A 45 -8.96 -8.12 1.32
N GLU A 46 -9.46 -9.02 0.47
CA GLU A 46 -10.10 -8.64 -0.79
C GLU A 46 -11.28 -7.70 -0.56
N CYS A 47 -11.40 -6.71 -1.42
CA CYS A 47 -12.49 -5.75 -1.35
C CYS A 47 -13.83 -6.47 -1.58
N ARG A 48 -14.78 -6.32 -0.65
CA ARG A 48 -16.12 -6.92 -0.76
C ARG A 48 -17.01 -6.29 -1.83
N GLY A 49 -16.58 -5.20 -2.47
CA GLY A 49 -17.38 -4.50 -3.49
C GLY A 49 -18.67 -3.87 -2.95
N CYS A 50 -18.76 -3.64 -1.63
CA CYS A 50 -20.02 -3.24 -0.98
C CYS A 50 -20.44 -1.76 -1.18
N GLY A 51 -19.62 -0.93 -1.83
CA GLY A 51 -19.97 0.48 -2.12
C GLY A 51 -19.87 1.46 -0.94
N LYS A 52 -19.92 1.00 0.32
CA LYS A 52 -19.95 1.88 1.51
C LYS A 52 -18.83 2.93 1.59
N CYS A 53 -17.64 2.63 1.05
CA CYS A 53 -16.55 3.60 1.04
C CYS A 53 -16.78 4.80 0.12
N PHE A 54 -17.73 4.71 -0.81
CA PHE A 54 -18.19 5.82 -1.64
C PHE A 54 -19.31 6.61 -0.95
N ASP A 55 -20.21 5.92 -0.25
CA ASP A 55 -21.35 6.54 0.44
C ASP A 55 -20.95 7.25 1.74
N GLU A 56 -20.15 6.57 2.57
CA GLU A 56 -19.80 6.98 3.93
C GLU A 56 -18.35 7.51 4.02
N GLY A 57 -17.56 7.35 2.95
CA GLY A 57 -16.14 7.75 2.93
C GLY A 57 -15.21 6.87 3.80
N LEU A 58 -15.72 5.77 4.34
CA LEU A 58 -15.03 4.82 5.22
C LEU A 58 -15.23 3.39 4.71
N CYS A 59 -14.20 2.54 4.84
CA CYS A 59 -14.31 1.12 4.49
C CYS A 59 -14.56 0.31 5.77
N PRO A 60 -15.67 -0.45 5.88
CA PRO A 60 -15.96 -1.23 7.09
C PRO A 60 -14.92 -2.34 7.34
N GLN A 61 -14.28 -2.85 6.30
CA GLN A 61 -13.22 -3.87 6.40
C GLN A 61 -11.93 -3.34 7.04
N ASP A 62 -11.76 -2.03 7.17
CA ASP A 62 -10.54 -1.47 7.76
C ASP A 62 -10.39 -1.91 9.23
N GLN A 63 -11.49 -2.20 9.95
CA GLN A 63 -11.45 -2.70 11.34
C GLN A 63 -11.05 -4.18 11.46
N GLU A 64 -10.93 -4.88 10.33
CA GLU A 64 -10.73 -6.34 10.29
C GLU A 64 -9.30 -6.72 9.87
N ASP A 65 -8.53 -5.79 9.30
CA ASP A 65 -7.24 -6.10 8.70
C ASP A 65 -6.22 -4.96 8.77
N SER A 66 -5.05 -5.14 8.14
CA SER A 66 -3.97 -4.16 8.23
C SER A 66 -4.22 -2.88 7.40
N MET A 67 -5.32 -2.77 6.64
CA MET A 67 -5.53 -1.61 5.78
C MET A 67 -5.82 -0.34 6.55
N GLU A 68 -6.46 -0.39 7.74
CA GLU A 68 -6.68 0.82 8.54
C GLU A 68 -5.38 1.59 8.77
N TYR A 69 -4.37 0.87 9.29
CA TYR A 69 -3.08 1.46 9.61
C TYR A 69 -2.29 1.87 8.36
N ILE A 70 -2.25 1.01 7.33
CA ILE A 70 -1.57 1.32 6.06
C ILE A 70 -2.19 2.56 5.41
N ARG A 71 -3.52 2.66 5.40
CA ARG A 71 -4.28 3.78 4.85
C ARG A 71 -3.91 5.09 5.53
N LYS A 72 -3.87 5.10 6.87
CA LYS A 72 -3.45 6.26 7.65
C LYS A 72 -2.04 6.70 7.29
N LYS A 73 -1.11 5.76 7.21
CA LYS A 73 0.29 6.05 6.84
C LYS A 73 0.41 6.61 5.44
N ILE A 74 -0.35 6.08 4.48
CA ILE A 74 -0.40 6.66 3.14
C ILE A 74 -0.91 8.09 3.20
N LEU A 75 -2.01 8.38 3.92
CA LEU A 75 -2.56 9.73 4.06
C LEU A 75 -1.61 10.73 4.73
N GLU A 76 -0.68 10.27 5.57
CA GLU A 76 0.35 11.11 6.17
C GLU A 76 1.62 11.27 5.32
N ALA A 77 1.83 10.41 4.30
CA ALA A 77 3.06 10.39 3.51
C ALA A 77 3.15 11.54 2.49
N ASP A 78 4.35 12.10 2.32
CA ASP A 78 4.67 13.04 1.23
C ASP A 78 5.00 12.30 -0.07
N LEU A 79 5.57 11.09 0.05
CA LEU A 79 5.93 10.21 -1.07
C LEU A 79 5.44 8.79 -0.83
N ILE A 80 4.83 8.20 -1.85
CA ILE A 80 4.32 6.83 -1.84
C ILE A 80 5.12 6.00 -2.85
N VAL A 81 5.63 4.84 -2.42
CA VAL A 81 6.38 3.90 -3.27
C VAL A 81 5.61 2.59 -3.37
N LEU A 82 5.10 2.27 -4.56
CA LEU A 82 4.39 1.01 -4.80
C LEU A 82 5.32 0.01 -5.50
N LEU A 83 5.50 -1.16 -4.88
CA LEU A 83 6.41 -2.20 -5.34
C LEU A 83 5.61 -3.46 -5.66
N SER A 84 5.59 -3.87 -6.92
CA SER A 84 4.87 -5.08 -7.33
C SER A 84 5.74 -5.93 -8.26
N PRO A 85 5.80 -7.26 -8.07
CA PRO A 85 6.26 -8.17 -9.10
C PRO A 85 5.36 -8.08 -10.33
N VAL A 86 5.96 -8.14 -11.52
CA VAL A 86 5.19 -8.28 -12.77
C VAL A 86 4.92 -9.76 -12.99
N TYR A 87 3.68 -10.18 -12.75
CA TYR A 87 3.24 -11.55 -13.00
C TYR A 87 2.20 -11.52 -14.12
N LEU A 88 2.47 -12.27 -15.20
CA LEU A 88 1.59 -12.36 -16.38
C LEU A 88 1.21 -10.97 -16.94
N ASN A 89 2.20 -10.10 -17.14
CA ASN A 89 2.03 -8.72 -17.63
C ASN A 89 1.07 -7.86 -16.79
N ASN A 90 0.92 -8.18 -15.51
CA ASN A 90 0.10 -7.41 -14.59
C ASN A 90 0.82 -7.22 -13.24
N VAL A 91 0.27 -6.35 -12.40
CA VAL A 91 0.64 -6.31 -10.99
C VAL A 91 0.30 -7.64 -10.33
N SER A 92 1.00 -7.96 -9.25
CA SER A 92 0.66 -9.11 -8.42
C SER A 92 -0.77 -9.01 -7.87
N GLY A 93 -1.41 -10.17 -7.65
CA GLY A 93 -2.74 -10.22 -7.04
C GLY A 93 -2.83 -9.46 -5.72
N ALA A 94 -1.81 -9.56 -4.85
CA ALA A 94 -1.80 -8.82 -3.59
C ALA A 94 -1.70 -7.29 -3.77
N MET A 95 -1.00 -6.82 -4.81
CA MET A 95 -1.02 -5.39 -5.13
C MET A 95 -2.40 -4.96 -5.63
N LYS A 96 -3.06 -5.78 -6.47
CA LYS A 96 -4.43 -5.51 -6.91
C LYS A 96 -5.41 -5.45 -5.74
N THR A 97 -5.32 -6.38 -4.78
CA THR A 97 -6.09 -6.35 -3.53
C THR A 97 -5.95 -5.03 -2.79
N PHE A 98 -4.70 -4.55 -2.62
CA PHE A 98 -4.43 -3.26 -2.00
C PHE A 98 -5.05 -2.09 -2.79
N LEU A 99 -4.90 -2.08 -4.12
CA LEU A 99 -5.47 -1.04 -4.99
C LEU A 99 -7.01 -0.99 -4.90
N ASP A 100 -7.66 -2.15 -4.87
CA ASP A 100 -9.13 -2.25 -4.75
C ASP A 100 -9.63 -1.68 -3.42
N ARG A 101 -8.84 -1.85 -2.35
CA ARG A 101 -9.16 -1.32 -1.02
C ARG A 101 -8.99 0.19 -0.91
N ILE A 102 -8.33 0.85 -1.86
CA ILE A 102 -8.24 2.32 -1.94
C ILE A 102 -9.07 2.92 -3.08
N GLY A 103 -9.97 2.13 -3.70
CA GLY A 103 -10.75 2.53 -4.87
C GLY A 103 -11.49 3.87 -4.73
N SER A 104 -12.11 4.17 -3.58
CA SER A 104 -12.85 5.43 -3.40
C SER A 104 -11.97 6.69 -3.46
N TRP A 105 -10.66 6.55 -3.33
CA TRP A 105 -9.73 7.68 -3.37
C TRP A 105 -9.55 8.30 -4.75
N VAL A 106 -9.84 7.55 -5.81
CA VAL A 106 -9.73 8.07 -7.19
C VAL A 106 -10.76 9.15 -7.49
N HIS A 107 -11.87 9.20 -6.74
CA HIS A 107 -12.92 10.20 -6.90
C HIS A 107 -12.83 11.33 -5.86
N THR A 108 -12.20 11.07 -4.72
CA THR A 108 -12.11 12.03 -3.61
C THR A 108 -10.79 12.81 -3.60
N LEU A 109 -9.81 12.40 -4.41
CA LEU A 109 -8.51 13.07 -4.56
C LEU A 109 -7.84 13.37 -3.21
N ARG A 110 -7.89 12.41 -2.26
CA ARG A 110 -7.40 12.59 -0.88
C ARG A 110 -5.92 12.97 -0.75
N LYS A 111 -5.15 12.87 -1.84
CA LYS A 111 -3.74 13.24 -1.95
C LYS A 111 -3.47 14.31 -3.01
N ARG A 112 -4.38 15.28 -3.16
CA ARG A 112 -4.04 16.52 -3.85
C ARG A 112 -3.13 17.36 -2.93
N ALA A 113 -1.92 17.61 -3.41
CA ALA A 113 -0.98 18.57 -2.83
C ALA A 113 -1.57 19.98 -2.79
#